data_AF-A0A517X2J4-F1
#
_entry.id   AF-A0A517X2J4-F1
#
_cell.length_a   1.000
_cell.length_b   1.000
_cell.length_c   1.000
_cell.angle_alpha   90.00
_cell.angle_beta   90.00
_cell.angle_gamma   90.00
#
_symmetry.space_group_name_H-M   'P 1'
#
loop_
_entity.id
_entity.type
_entity.pdbx_description
1 polymer ?
#
loop_
_entity_poly.entity_id
_entity_poly.type
_entity_poly.pdbx_seq_one_letter_code
_entity_poly.pdbx_strand_id
1 'polypeptide(L)'
;MVNMNRILSHFRDSMIFYSLSLISFCFNVSCSDNSLDYTELKQINEKVTESELKKYLKVIRLLPQKKVPPFPSVYAPAPNWSHIRSLPIEDLVNSEQINLSQLWEIERISDHFGNRNRTLKKALHRREMSKDQFISITLAIGLAASRHQLREDQNLEAIMQKGNKVIHQLQLDKRPFSSLSLEERHRTLNEAMWIARVNRAEHLIQIPPENVNLVRTHWDELKEVLPPEFLKNPLEDLLDPLEEHGIPFTIDEIDSNDRLQWTSTEAIIGTDPPDPRLDKIK
;
A
#
# COMPACT_ATOMS: atom_id res chain seq x y z
N MET A 1 86.84 -43.79 3.57
CA MET A 1 86.59 -42.40 3.12
C MET A 1 85.12 -42.27 2.81
N VAL A 2 84.33 -41.92 3.81
CA VAL A 2 82.86 -41.81 3.78
C VAL A 2 82.53 -40.48 4.45
N ASN A 3 81.46 -39.83 4.01
CA ASN A 3 80.89 -38.56 4.48
C ASN A 3 81.44 -37.28 3.84
N MET A 4 80.84 -36.88 2.72
CA MET A 4 80.59 -35.46 2.43
C MET A 4 79.41 -35.17 1.49
N ASN A 5 78.56 -36.15 1.16
CA ASN A 5 77.44 -35.96 0.22
C ASN A 5 76.05 -35.88 0.87
N ARG A 6 75.94 -35.83 2.21
CA ARG A 6 74.63 -35.90 2.90
C ARG A 6 74.11 -34.56 3.47
N ILE A 7 74.87 -33.47 3.32
CA ILE A 7 74.54 -32.17 3.95
C ILE A 7 73.85 -31.21 2.96
N LEU A 8 73.98 -31.42 1.65
CA LEU A 8 73.41 -30.52 0.64
C LEU A 8 71.94 -30.82 0.27
N SER A 9 71.36 -31.94 0.73
CA SER A 9 69.96 -32.28 0.41
C SER A 9 68.94 -31.69 1.40
N HIS A 10 69.34 -31.31 2.62
CA HIS A 10 68.39 -30.83 3.63
C HIS A 10 68.07 -29.33 3.55
N PHE A 11 68.84 -28.53 2.81
CA PHE A 11 68.58 -27.10 2.65
C PHE A 11 67.59 -26.77 1.54
N ARG A 12 67.37 -27.68 0.57
CA ARG A 12 66.47 -27.42 -0.57
C ARG A 12 65.01 -27.72 -0.25
N ASP A 13 64.75 -28.66 0.66
CA ASP A 13 63.38 -29.07 1.00
C ASP A 13 62.73 -28.15 2.05
N SER A 14 63.51 -27.39 2.82
CA SER A 14 62.97 -26.48 3.84
C SER A 14 62.45 -25.14 3.26
N MET A 15 62.93 -24.71 2.09
CA MET A 15 62.44 -23.49 1.43
C MET A 15 61.14 -23.69 0.62
N ILE A 16 60.81 -24.92 0.23
CA ILE A 16 59.62 -25.21 -0.56
C ILE A 16 58.38 -25.32 0.34
N PHE A 17 58.54 -25.71 1.60
CA PHE A 17 57.42 -25.80 2.55
C PHE A 17 57.00 -24.45 3.16
N TYR A 18 57.87 -23.44 3.17
CA TYR A 18 57.50 -22.09 3.63
C TYR A 18 56.86 -21.20 2.54
N SER A 19 57.04 -21.52 1.25
CA SER A 19 56.40 -20.77 0.16
C SER A 19 54.98 -21.27 -0.15
N LEU A 20 54.64 -22.51 0.21
CA LEU A 20 53.31 -23.09 0.00
C LEU A 20 52.30 -22.80 1.12
N SER A 21 52.74 -22.42 2.32
CA SER A 21 51.82 -22.00 3.40
C SER A 21 51.37 -20.54 3.31
N LEU A 22 52.12 -19.69 2.60
CA LEU A 22 51.80 -18.27 2.41
C LEU A 22 50.84 -18.02 1.24
N ILE A 23 50.71 -18.96 0.29
CA ILE A 23 49.80 -18.82 -0.86
C ILE A 23 48.38 -19.34 -0.55
N SER A 24 48.23 -20.18 0.49
CA SER A 24 46.91 -20.72 0.88
C SER A 24 46.08 -19.78 1.77
N PHE A 25 46.66 -18.66 2.25
CA PHE A 25 45.96 -17.67 3.08
C PHE A 25 45.32 -16.52 2.29
N CYS A 26 45.51 -16.46 0.96
CA CYS A 26 45.05 -15.34 0.13
C CYS A 26 43.74 -15.59 -0.66
N PHE A 27 43.09 -16.74 -0.51
CA PHE A 27 41.85 -17.07 -1.25
C PHE A 27 40.59 -17.21 -0.40
N ASN A 28 40.63 -16.80 0.88
CA ASN A 28 39.42 -16.69 1.72
C ASN A 28 39.19 -15.27 2.23
N VAL A 29 39.49 -14.24 1.42
CA VAL A 29 38.65 -13.04 1.45
C VAL A 29 37.40 -13.40 0.66
N SER A 30 36.57 -14.24 1.29
CA SER A 30 35.15 -14.21 1.02
C SER A 30 34.79 -12.74 1.20
N CYS A 31 34.46 -12.08 0.09
CA CYS A 31 33.74 -10.83 0.10
C CYS A 31 32.39 -11.16 0.75
N SER A 32 32.36 -11.32 2.08
CA SER A 32 31.14 -11.10 2.81
C SER A 32 30.88 -9.64 2.54
N ASP A 33 29.87 -9.38 1.71
CA ASP A 33 29.04 -8.21 1.90
C ASP A 33 28.64 -8.25 3.38
N ASN A 34 29.50 -7.68 4.23
CA ASN A 34 29.12 -7.19 5.53
C ASN A 34 28.24 -6.00 5.22
N SER A 35 27.03 -6.29 4.72
CA SER A 35 25.91 -5.39 4.84
C SER A 35 25.83 -5.14 6.34
N LEU A 36 26.27 -3.96 6.76
CA LEU A 36 26.16 -3.49 8.13
C LEU A 36 24.81 -3.92 8.66
N ASP A 37 24.79 -4.52 9.85
CA ASP A 37 23.54 -4.88 10.52
C ASP A 37 22.69 -3.61 10.59
N TYR A 38 21.65 -3.59 9.76
CA TYR A 38 20.82 -2.43 9.53
C TYR A 38 20.21 -2.09 10.88
N THR A 39 20.69 -1.04 11.53
CA THR A 39 20.18 -0.64 12.84
C THR A 39 19.12 0.45 12.67
N GLU A 40 19.11 1.11 11.53
CA GLU A 40 18.20 2.20 11.18
C GLU A 40 16.83 1.69 10.72
N LEU A 41 15.80 2.49 10.93
CA LEU A 41 14.45 2.18 10.47
C LEU A 41 14.34 2.56 8.99
N LYS A 42 13.76 1.68 8.18
CA LYS A 42 13.61 1.93 6.74
C LYS A 42 12.60 3.05 6.52
N GLN A 43 13.01 4.08 5.77
CA GLN A 43 12.06 5.10 5.31
C GLN A 43 11.36 4.64 4.03
N ILE A 44 10.16 5.17 3.77
CA ILE A 44 9.34 4.79 2.60
C ILE A 44 10.05 5.14 1.28
N ASN A 45 10.82 6.22 1.29
CA ASN A 45 11.61 6.70 0.15
C ASN A 45 12.96 6.00 -0.02
N GLU A 46 13.30 5.02 0.83
CA GLU A 46 14.55 4.28 0.72
C GLU A 46 14.39 2.98 -0.08
N LYS A 47 15.42 2.65 -0.85
CA LYS A 47 15.47 1.39 -1.61
C LYS A 47 15.59 0.20 -0.66
N VAL A 48 14.66 -0.74 -0.75
CA VAL A 48 14.76 -2.07 -0.13
C VAL A 48 15.65 -2.95 -0.99
N THR A 49 16.67 -3.52 -0.37
CA THR A 49 17.63 -4.44 -1.00
C THR A 49 17.09 -5.88 -1.01
N GLU A 50 17.61 -6.71 -1.91
CA GLU A 50 17.24 -8.13 -1.95
C GLU A 50 17.57 -8.88 -0.65
N SER A 51 18.67 -8.52 0.01
CA SER A 51 19.08 -9.15 1.26
C SER A 51 18.08 -8.83 2.39
N GLU A 52 17.61 -7.59 2.49
CA GLU A 52 16.55 -7.17 3.40
C GLU A 52 15.25 -7.93 3.13
N LEU A 53 14.82 -8.00 1.86
CA LEU A 53 13.62 -8.76 1.47
C LEU A 53 13.76 -10.25 1.83
N LYS A 54 14.91 -10.87 1.56
CA LYS A 54 15.20 -12.26 1.94
C LYS A 54 15.16 -12.45 3.46
N LYS A 55 15.70 -11.50 4.24
CA LYS A 55 15.67 -11.53 5.71
C LYS A 55 14.23 -11.42 6.23
N TYR A 56 13.45 -10.51 5.66
CA TYR A 56 12.02 -10.31 5.93
C TYR A 56 11.19 -11.57 5.67
N LEU A 57 11.28 -12.16 4.47
CA LEU A 57 10.57 -13.38 4.10
C LEU A 57 10.97 -14.57 4.98
N LYS A 58 12.25 -14.65 5.40
CA LYS A 58 12.70 -15.66 6.37
C LYS A 58 12.05 -15.52 7.74
N VAL A 59 11.71 -14.31 8.20
CA VAL A 59 10.92 -14.13 9.44
C VAL A 59 9.52 -14.66 9.24
N ILE A 60 8.87 -14.32 8.13
CA ILE A 60 7.50 -14.75 7.82
C ILE A 60 7.39 -16.27 7.72
N ARG A 61 8.35 -16.94 7.08
CA ARG A 61 8.39 -18.41 6.96
C ARG A 61 8.48 -19.13 8.31
N LEU A 62 8.92 -18.46 9.37
CA LEU A 62 8.95 -19.01 10.74
C LEU A 62 7.61 -18.85 11.48
N LEU A 63 6.65 -18.11 10.92
CA LEU A 63 5.32 -17.93 11.50
C LEU A 63 4.40 -19.11 11.14
N PRO A 64 3.46 -19.50 12.03
CA PRO A 64 2.59 -20.65 11.81
C PRO A 64 1.76 -20.57 10.53
N GLN A 65 1.27 -19.37 10.21
CA GLN A 65 0.43 -19.11 9.02
C GLN A 65 1.26 -18.67 7.80
N LYS A 66 2.58 -18.55 7.93
CA LYS A 66 3.50 -18.06 6.89
C LYS A 66 3.06 -16.75 6.22
N LYS A 67 2.37 -15.89 6.97
CA LYS A 67 1.93 -14.56 6.52
C LYS A 67 2.16 -13.54 7.61
N VAL A 68 2.16 -12.27 7.24
CA VAL A 68 2.22 -11.16 8.19
C VAL A 68 0.99 -11.26 9.12
N PRO A 69 1.16 -11.18 10.46
CA PRO A 69 0.04 -11.10 11.38
C PRO A 69 -0.86 -9.90 11.06
N PRO A 70 -2.08 -9.82 11.63
CA PRO A 70 -2.96 -8.67 11.42
C PRO A 70 -2.20 -7.34 11.61
N PHE A 71 -2.08 -6.59 10.52
CA PHE A 71 -1.36 -5.32 10.45
C PHE A 71 -2.37 -4.17 10.62
N PRO A 72 -2.05 -3.13 11.41
CA PRO A 72 -2.93 -1.96 11.53
C PRO A 72 -3.14 -1.28 10.18
N SER A 73 -4.38 -0.90 9.89
CA SER A 73 -4.71 -0.23 8.63
C SER A 73 -3.99 1.11 8.54
N VAL A 74 -3.22 1.28 7.47
CA VAL A 74 -2.51 2.54 7.19
C VAL A 74 -3.28 3.44 6.23
N TYR A 75 -4.19 2.85 5.45
CA TYR A 75 -5.12 3.58 4.62
C TYR A 75 -6.36 3.98 5.43
N ALA A 76 -6.60 5.28 5.57
CA ALA A 76 -7.82 5.76 6.21
C ALA A 76 -9.04 5.60 5.30
N PRO A 77 -10.22 5.29 5.85
CA PRO A 77 -11.46 5.27 5.08
C PRO A 77 -11.83 6.68 4.59
N ALA A 78 -12.86 6.76 3.73
CA ALA A 78 -13.47 8.03 3.36
C ALA A 78 -13.98 8.77 4.62
N PRO A 79 -13.86 10.12 4.69
CA PRO A 79 -14.40 10.89 5.80
C PRO A 79 -15.90 10.65 5.97
N ASN A 80 -16.32 10.45 7.22
CA ASN A 80 -17.72 10.23 7.57
C ASN A 80 -18.12 11.17 8.71
N TRP A 81 -18.41 12.43 8.36
CA TRP A 81 -18.83 13.42 9.33
C TRP A 81 -20.33 13.29 9.61
N SER A 82 -20.68 13.21 10.90
CA SER A 82 -22.07 13.15 11.32
C SER A 82 -22.84 14.40 10.91
N HIS A 83 -24.09 14.24 10.47
CA HIS A 83 -24.96 15.36 10.07
C HIS A 83 -25.21 16.39 11.18
N ILE A 84 -25.10 16.00 12.45
CA ILE A 84 -25.25 16.90 13.61
C ILE A 84 -23.94 17.59 14.02
N ARG A 85 -22.86 17.44 13.25
CA ARG A 85 -21.55 17.99 13.61
C ARG A 85 -21.59 19.52 13.58
N SER A 86 -21.30 20.14 14.72
CA SER A 86 -21.32 21.59 14.89
C SER A 86 -19.98 22.27 14.60
N LEU A 87 -18.92 21.50 14.36
CA LEU A 87 -17.62 22.06 14.00
C LEU A 87 -17.69 22.72 12.61
N PRO A 88 -16.97 23.84 12.42
CA PRO A 88 -16.67 24.39 11.11
C PRO A 88 -16.03 23.35 10.19
N ILE A 89 -16.28 23.46 8.89
CA ILE A 89 -15.69 22.56 7.88
C ILE A 89 -14.17 22.67 7.89
N GLU A 90 -13.61 23.88 7.99
CA GLU A 90 -12.16 24.12 8.18
C GLU A 90 -11.57 23.25 9.31
N ASP A 91 -12.19 23.26 10.49
CA ASP A 91 -11.71 22.48 11.64
C ASP A 91 -11.84 20.97 11.43
N LEU A 92 -12.90 20.54 10.73
CA LEU A 92 -13.07 19.13 10.35
C LEU A 92 -11.96 18.69 9.40
N VAL A 93 -11.68 19.48 8.36
CA VAL A 93 -10.60 19.21 7.40
C VAL A 93 -9.25 19.11 8.13
N ASN A 94 -8.94 20.08 8.99
CA ASN A 94 -7.69 20.08 9.75
C ASN A 94 -7.59 18.86 10.68
N SER A 95 -8.68 18.48 11.34
CA SER A 95 -8.71 17.31 12.21
C SER A 95 -8.48 16.00 11.44
N GLU A 96 -9.05 15.87 10.23
CA GLU A 96 -8.81 14.72 9.36
C GLU A 96 -7.35 14.67 8.93
N GLN A 97 -6.77 15.78 8.46
CA GLN A 97 -5.37 15.84 8.04
C GLN A 97 -4.40 15.41 9.15
N ILE A 98 -4.63 15.88 10.39
CA ILE A 98 -3.84 15.47 11.57
C ILE A 98 -4.00 13.97 11.86
N ASN A 99 -5.23 13.46 11.81
CA ASN A 99 -5.48 12.04 12.04
C ASN A 99 -4.78 11.16 10.99
N LEU A 100 -4.79 11.60 9.73
CA LEU A 100 -4.16 10.89 8.62
C LEU A 100 -2.64 10.86 8.72
N SER A 101 -2.01 11.98 9.11
CA SER A 101 -0.53 12.04 9.20
C SER A 101 0.01 11.02 10.21
N GLN A 102 -0.75 10.74 11.27
CA GLN A 102 -0.35 9.80 12.31
C GLN A 102 -0.48 8.32 11.93
N LEU A 103 -1.29 7.96 10.93
CA LEU A 103 -1.53 6.55 10.58
C LEU A 103 -0.29 5.82 10.08
N TRP A 104 0.64 6.58 9.51
CA TRP A 104 1.87 6.08 8.90
C TRP A 104 3.05 6.01 9.88
N GLU A 105 2.87 6.53 11.10
CA GLU A 105 3.92 6.56 12.11
C GLU A 105 4.25 5.15 12.62
N ILE A 106 5.53 4.77 12.54
CA ILE A 106 6.02 3.46 12.96
C ILE A 106 5.70 3.21 14.44
N GLU A 107 5.82 4.23 15.30
CA GLU A 107 5.53 4.12 16.73
C GLU A 107 4.06 3.71 16.98
N ARG A 108 3.11 4.42 16.35
CA ARG A 108 1.68 4.09 16.42
C ARG A 108 1.40 2.68 15.94
N ILE A 109 1.99 2.27 14.82
CA ILE A 109 1.82 0.91 14.29
C ILE A 109 2.42 -0.12 15.25
N SER A 110 3.58 0.19 15.83
CA SER A 110 4.29 -0.65 16.79
C SER A 110 3.45 -0.92 18.04
N ASP A 111 2.69 0.05 18.53
CA ASP A 111 1.79 -0.10 19.69
C ASP A 111 0.62 -1.07 19.44
N HIS A 112 0.19 -1.22 18.19
CA HIS A 112 -0.93 -2.08 17.83
C HIS A 112 -0.48 -3.42 17.24
N PHE A 113 0.72 -3.48 16.66
CA PHE A 113 1.22 -4.64 15.94
C PHE A 113 1.96 -5.62 16.86
N GLY A 114 1.51 -6.87 16.88
CA GLY A 114 2.32 -8.00 17.34
C GLY A 114 2.69 -8.04 18.83
N ASN A 115 2.19 -7.12 19.66
CA ASN A 115 2.59 -6.99 21.07
C ASN A 115 2.37 -8.25 21.90
N ARG A 116 1.30 -9.00 21.63
CA ARG A 116 0.98 -10.29 22.28
C ARG A 116 1.43 -11.52 21.47
N ASN A 117 2.05 -11.34 20.30
CA ASN A 117 2.43 -12.43 19.40
C ASN A 117 3.81 -13.00 19.78
N ARG A 118 3.83 -14.02 20.64
CA ARG A 118 5.07 -14.70 21.08
C ARG A 118 5.84 -15.35 19.93
N THR A 119 5.13 -15.88 18.93
CA THR A 119 5.75 -16.51 17.76
C THR A 119 6.49 -15.50 16.89
N LEU A 120 5.91 -14.32 16.68
CA LEU A 120 6.56 -13.22 15.98
C LEU A 120 7.83 -12.76 16.72
N LYS A 121 7.74 -12.53 18.04
CA LYS A 121 8.92 -12.13 18.85
C LYS A 121 10.07 -13.15 18.72
N LYS A 122 9.76 -14.45 18.78
CA LYS A 122 10.76 -15.52 18.60
C LYS A 122 11.34 -15.54 17.18
N ALA A 123 10.51 -15.35 16.15
CA ALA A 123 10.96 -15.33 14.76
C ALA A 123 11.88 -14.13 14.46
N LEU A 124 11.52 -12.96 14.98
CA LEU A 124 12.30 -11.73 14.91
C LEU A 124 13.66 -11.88 15.61
N HIS A 125 13.66 -12.41 16.83
CA HIS A 125 14.90 -12.64 17.59
C HIS A 125 15.85 -13.62 16.88
N ARG A 126 15.33 -14.71 16.29
CA ARG A 126 16.12 -15.68 15.49
C ARG A 126 16.75 -15.09 14.23
N ARG A 127 16.28 -13.93 13.79
CA ARG A 127 16.74 -13.26 12.58
C ARG A 127 17.37 -11.91 12.89
N GLU A 128 17.66 -11.59 14.16
CA GLU A 128 18.31 -10.34 14.55
C GLU A 128 17.63 -9.13 13.88
N MET A 129 16.31 -9.06 14.02
CA MET A 129 15.48 -8.00 13.45
C MET A 129 14.58 -7.44 14.56
N SER A 130 14.56 -6.13 14.72
CA SER A 130 13.65 -5.47 15.66
C SER A 130 12.21 -5.49 15.12
N LYS A 131 11.24 -5.28 16.01
CA LYS A 131 9.82 -5.16 15.61
C LYS A 131 9.63 -3.97 14.67
N ASP A 132 10.26 -2.85 14.95
CA ASP A 132 10.11 -1.61 14.18
C ASP A 132 10.81 -1.70 12.82
N GLN A 133 11.91 -2.46 12.72
CA GLN A 133 12.54 -2.81 11.44
C GLN A 133 11.61 -3.69 10.59
N PHE A 134 10.97 -4.68 11.20
CA PHE A 134 10.01 -5.51 10.49
C PHE A 134 8.79 -4.70 10.00
N ILE A 135 8.30 -3.78 10.84
CA ILE A 135 7.19 -2.86 10.47
C ILE A 135 7.62 -1.95 9.32
N SER A 136 8.76 -1.28 9.42
CA SER A 136 9.24 -0.36 8.37
C SER A 136 9.47 -1.05 7.04
N ILE A 137 10.05 -2.27 7.04
CA ILE A 137 10.17 -3.08 5.82
C ILE A 137 8.79 -3.51 5.29
N THR A 138 7.86 -3.88 6.17
CA THR A 138 6.47 -4.21 5.77
C THR A 138 5.79 -3.02 5.10
N LEU A 139 5.96 -1.80 5.64
CA LEU A 139 5.42 -0.58 5.06
C LEU A 139 6.04 -0.27 3.70
N ALA A 140 7.37 -0.29 3.59
CA ALA A 140 8.05 0.01 2.34
C ALA A 140 7.66 -0.97 1.22
N ILE A 141 7.60 -2.27 1.51
CA ILE A 141 7.19 -3.31 0.54
C ILE A 141 5.69 -3.23 0.27
N GLY A 142 4.85 -3.06 1.29
CA GLY A 142 3.39 -2.99 1.16
C GLY A 142 2.93 -1.78 0.37
N LEU A 143 3.55 -0.62 0.60
CA LEU A 143 3.32 0.59 -0.19
C LEU A 143 3.78 0.41 -1.63
N ALA A 144 4.95 -0.21 -1.85
CA ALA A 144 5.42 -0.53 -3.20
C ALA A 144 4.49 -1.52 -3.93
N ALA A 145 3.91 -2.49 -3.21
CA ALA A 145 2.87 -3.38 -3.71
C ALA A 145 1.59 -2.61 -4.08
N SER A 146 1.18 -1.65 -3.26
CA SER A 146 0.02 -0.81 -3.56
C SER A 146 0.26 0.08 -4.78
N ARG A 147 1.46 0.65 -4.90
CA ARG A 147 1.88 1.42 -6.08
C ARG A 147 1.91 0.56 -7.35
N HIS A 148 2.29 -0.71 -7.23
CA HIS A 148 2.23 -1.67 -8.34
C HIS A 148 0.78 -1.93 -8.82
N GLN A 149 -0.23 -1.75 -7.95
CA GLN A 149 -1.66 -1.90 -8.30
C GLN A 149 -2.31 -0.63 -8.86
N LEU A 150 -1.56 0.48 -9.00
CA LEU A 150 -2.10 1.70 -9.62
C LEU A 150 -2.33 1.48 -11.12
N ARG A 151 -3.40 2.07 -11.64
CA ARG A 151 -3.69 2.05 -13.08
C ARG A 151 -2.77 3.05 -13.81
N GLU A 152 -2.52 2.82 -15.09
CA GLU A 152 -1.61 3.66 -15.89
C GLU A 152 -2.11 5.09 -16.09
N ASP A 153 -3.43 5.31 -16.04
CA ASP A 153 -4.10 6.61 -16.15
C ASP A 153 -4.10 7.41 -14.83
N GLN A 154 -3.74 6.79 -13.71
CA GLN A 154 -3.71 7.43 -12.40
C GLN A 154 -2.40 8.18 -12.16
N ASN A 155 -2.34 9.43 -12.62
CA ASN A 155 -1.22 10.33 -12.37
C ASN A 155 -1.27 10.92 -10.94
N LEU A 156 -0.33 10.50 -10.08
CA LEU A 156 -0.28 10.90 -8.67
C LEU A 156 -0.08 12.41 -8.49
N GLU A 157 0.78 13.04 -9.29
CA GLU A 157 1.04 14.47 -9.24
C GLU A 157 -0.21 15.28 -9.60
N ALA A 158 -0.95 14.85 -10.64
CA ALA A 158 -2.20 15.49 -11.04
C ALA A 158 -3.28 15.33 -9.96
N ILE A 159 -3.39 14.15 -9.33
CA ILE A 159 -4.28 13.89 -8.20
C ILE A 159 -3.96 14.82 -7.04
N MET A 160 -2.68 14.96 -6.67
CA MET A 160 -2.24 15.87 -5.61
C MET A 160 -2.58 17.33 -5.94
N GLN A 161 -2.33 17.78 -7.17
CA GLN A 161 -2.64 19.15 -7.58
C GLN A 161 -4.15 19.46 -7.56
N LYS A 162 -5.00 18.56 -8.10
CA LYS A 162 -6.46 18.72 -8.06
C LYS A 162 -6.95 18.70 -6.61
N GLY A 163 -6.50 17.71 -5.83
CA GLY A 163 -6.92 17.53 -4.44
C GLY A 163 -6.54 18.70 -3.55
N ASN A 164 -5.31 19.20 -3.64
CA ASN A 164 -4.87 20.35 -2.84
C ASN A 164 -5.69 21.61 -3.10
N LYS A 165 -6.16 21.83 -4.35
CA LYS A 165 -7.08 22.93 -4.66
C LYS A 165 -8.42 22.74 -3.97
N VAL A 166 -8.99 21.53 -4.01
CA VAL A 166 -10.29 21.23 -3.37
C VAL A 166 -10.19 21.35 -1.85
N ILE A 167 -9.15 20.76 -1.24
CA ILE A 167 -8.89 20.83 0.20
C ILE A 167 -8.75 22.29 0.64
N HIS A 168 -8.02 23.11 -0.11
CA HIS A 168 -7.87 24.53 0.19
C HIS A 168 -9.22 25.26 0.17
N GLN A 169 -10.12 24.95 -0.78
CA GLN A 169 -11.46 25.54 -0.78
C GLN A 169 -12.27 25.13 0.46
N LEU A 170 -12.20 23.86 0.87
CA LEU A 170 -12.87 23.40 2.09
C LEU A 170 -12.32 24.10 3.35
N GLN A 171 -11.01 24.36 3.40
CA GLN A 171 -10.38 25.10 4.51
C GLN A 171 -10.83 26.57 4.59
N LEU A 172 -11.34 27.14 3.50
CA LEU A 172 -11.91 28.50 3.53
C LEU A 172 -13.35 28.53 4.05
N ASP A 173 -14.04 27.38 4.13
CA ASP A 173 -15.42 27.31 4.60
C ASP A 173 -15.51 27.25 6.14
N LYS A 174 -15.93 28.38 6.72
CA LYS A 174 -16.09 28.55 8.17
C LYS A 174 -17.49 28.20 8.67
N ARG A 175 -18.40 27.77 7.79
CA ARG A 175 -19.75 27.39 8.20
C ARG A 175 -19.72 26.09 8.99
N PRO A 176 -20.54 25.94 10.04
CA PRO A 176 -20.73 24.66 10.71
C PRO A 176 -21.27 23.61 9.73
N PHE A 177 -20.73 22.39 9.75
CA PHE A 177 -21.17 21.33 8.83
C PHE A 177 -22.68 21.03 8.94
N SER A 178 -23.22 21.06 10.16
CA SER A 178 -24.67 20.89 10.42
C SER A 178 -25.57 21.99 9.87
N SER A 179 -25.02 23.17 9.54
CA SER A 179 -25.80 24.28 8.97
C SER A 179 -26.06 24.11 7.47
N LEU A 180 -25.34 23.20 6.81
CA LEU A 180 -25.47 22.94 5.39
C LEU A 180 -26.76 22.17 5.07
N SER A 181 -27.33 22.46 3.90
CA SER A 181 -28.40 21.64 3.31
C SER A 181 -27.94 20.20 3.08
N LEU A 182 -28.87 19.26 2.87
CA LEU A 182 -28.52 17.86 2.64
C LEU A 182 -27.62 17.67 1.41
N GLU A 183 -27.92 18.40 0.33
CA GLU A 183 -27.15 18.36 -0.92
C GLU A 183 -25.75 18.95 -0.74
N GLU A 184 -25.63 20.10 -0.07
CA GLU A 184 -24.33 20.69 0.26
C GLU A 184 -23.51 19.74 1.15
N ARG A 185 -24.12 19.09 2.15
CA ARG A 185 -23.41 18.12 3.00
C ARG A 185 -22.86 16.95 2.18
N HIS A 186 -23.67 16.40 1.29
CA HIS A 186 -23.24 15.31 0.42
C HIS A 186 -22.07 15.75 -0.47
N ARG A 187 -22.18 16.92 -1.10
CA ARG A 187 -21.10 17.50 -1.91
C ARG A 187 -19.83 17.74 -1.09
N THR A 188 -19.95 18.35 0.09
CA THR A 188 -18.83 18.63 0.99
C THR A 188 -18.15 17.33 1.46
N LEU A 189 -18.91 16.26 1.73
CA LEU A 189 -18.32 14.96 2.06
C LEU A 189 -17.57 14.34 0.88
N ASN A 190 -18.14 14.42 -0.33
CA ASN A 190 -17.45 13.96 -1.55
C ASN A 190 -16.16 14.74 -1.80
N GLU A 191 -16.20 16.07 -1.62
CA GLU A 191 -15.01 16.91 -1.70
C GLU A 191 -13.99 16.56 -0.59
N ALA A 192 -14.45 16.26 0.63
CA ALA A 192 -13.58 15.86 1.74
C ALA A 192 -12.85 14.53 1.47
N MET A 193 -13.36 13.64 0.61
CA MET A 193 -12.64 12.43 0.20
C MET A 193 -11.26 12.74 -0.40
N TRP A 194 -11.07 13.93 -0.99
CA TRP A 194 -9.77 14.37 -1.49
C TRP A 194 -8.69 14.44 -0.41
N ILE A 195 -9.06 14.66 0.86
CA ILE A 195 -8.12 14.66 1.99
C ILE A 195 -7.40 13.31 2.09
N ALA A 196 -8.17 12.22 2.05
CA ALA A 196 -7.61 10.86 2.06
C ALA A 196 -6.89 10.53 0.75
N ARG A 197 -7.43 10.94 -0.41
CA ARG A 197 -6.77 10.69 -1.72
C ARG A 197 -5.39 11.33 -1.80
N VAL A 198 -5.27 12.61 -1.40
CA VAL A 198 -4.01 13.35 -1.40
C VAL A 198 -3.02 12.71 -0.43
N ASN A 199 -3.43 12.39 0.80
CA ASN A 199 -2.56 11.73 1.76
C ASN A 199 -1.99 10.41 1.22
N ARG A 200 -2.81 9.58 0.58
CA ARG A 200 -2.35 8.34 -0.06
C ARG A 200 -1.37 8.63 -1.20
N ALA A 201 -1.69 9.59 -2.08
CA ALA A 201 -0.82 9.97 -3.20
C ALA A 201 0.54 10.51 -2.74
N GLU A 202 0.57 11.33 -1.69
CA GLU A 202 1.78 11.89 -1.08
C GLU A 202 2.74 10.82 -0.57
N HIS A 203 2.23 9.70 -0.05
CA HIS A 203 3.07 8.59 0.39
C HIS A 203 3.48 7.70 -0.79
N LEU A 204 2.57 7.46 -1.73
CA LEU A 204 2.83 6.61 -2.89
C LEU A 204 3.90 7.21 -3.80
N ILE A 205 3.89 8.53 -4.03
CA ILE A 205 4.84 9.22 -4.91
C ILE A 205 6.28 9.10 -4.41
N GLN A 206 6.48 9.05 -3.10
CA GLN A 206 7.80 8.94 -2.45
C GLN A 206 8.47 7.59 -2.68
N ILE A 207 7.72 6.55 -3.07
CA ILE A 207 8.24 5.20 -3.24
C ILE A 207 9.21 5.15 -4.42
N PRO A 208 10.44 4.65 -4.23
CA PRO A 208 11.40 4.49 -5.32
C PRO A 208 10.93 3.46 -6.35
N PRO A 209 11.16 3.70 -7.65
CA PRO A 209 10.80 2.74 -8.70
C PRO A 209 11.48 1.37 -8.52
N GLU A 210 12.65 1.33 -7.87
CA GLU A 210 13.37 0.10 -7.53
C GLU A 210 12.55 -0.81 -6.61
N ASN A 211 11.82 -0.24 -5.64
CA ASN A 211 10.98 -1.02 -4.74
C ASN A 211 9.79 -1.62 -5.49
N VAL A 212 9.19 -0.85 -6.42
CA VAL A 212 8.12 -1.36 -7.29
C VAL A 212 8.63 -2.50 -8.18
N ASN A 213 9.84 -2.37 -8.73
CA ASN A 213 10.48 -3.43 -9.53
C ASN A 213 10.80 -4.68 -8.70
N LEU A 214 11.25 -4.50 -7.46
CA LEU A 214 11.50 -5.60 -6.54
C LEU A 214 10.21 -6.35 -6.23
N VAL A 215 9.13 -5.63 -5.91
CA VAL A 215 7.82 -6.23 -5.67
C VAL A 215 7.32 -6.97 -6.90
N ARG A 216 7.42 -6.37 -8.08
CA ARG A 216 7.03 -6.99 -9.34
C ARG A 216 7.73 -8.33 -9.58
N THR A 217 9.05 -8.37 -9.32
CA THR A 217 9.86 -9.59 -9.47
C THR A 217 9.45 -10.70 -8.50
N HIS A 218 9.03 -10.33 -7.29
CA HIS A 218 8.68 -11.26 -6.21
C HIS A 218 7.17 -11.34 -5.93
N TRP A 219 6.33 -10.91 -6.87
CA TRP A 219 4.90 -10.73 -6.65
C TRP A 219 4.19 -11.99 -6.17
N ASP A 220 4.53 -13.14 -6.77
CA ASP A 220 3.92 -14.42 -6.42
C ASP A 220 4.19 -14.87 -4.98
N GLU A 221 5.35 -14.54 -4.42
CA GLU A 221 5.64 -14.80 -3.02
C GLU A 221 5.01 -13.73 -2.11
N LEU A 222 5.04 -12.47 -2.54
CA LEU A 222 4.57 -11.34 -1.75
C LEU A 222 3.05 -11.31 -1.55
N LYS A 223 2.28 -11.65 -2.59
CA LYS A 223 0.80 -11.65 -2.54
C LYS A 223 0.23 -12.63 -1.50
N GLU A 224 0.97 -13.70 -1.19
CA GLU A 224 0.55 -14.72 -0.22
C GLU A 224 0.84 -14.30 1.23
N VAL A 225 1.80 -13.40 1.42
CA VAL A 225 2.30 -13.05 2.75
C VAL A 225 1.89 -11.67 3.25
N LEU A 226 1.71 -10.71 2.33
CA LEU A 226 1.41 -9.32 2.67
C LEU A 226 -0.03 -9.16 3.19
N PRO A 227 -0.28 -8.13 4.03
CA PRO A 227 -1.62 -7.73 4.39
C PRO A 227 -2.48 -7.41 3.16
N PRO A 228 -3.77 -7.81 3.13
CA PRO A 228 -4.64 -7.69 1.95
C PRO A 228 -4.91 -6.24 1.52
N GLU A 229 -4.79 -5.29 2.44
CA GLU A 229 -4.89 -3.85 2.16
C GLU A 229 -3.84 -3.36 1.16
N PHE A 230 -2.65 -3.97 1.13
CA PHE A 230 -1.58 -3.59 0.21
C PHE A 230 -1.67 -4.25 -1.17
N LEU A 231 -2.62 -5.19 -1.32
CA LEU A 231 -2.80 -5.99 -2.54
C LEU A 231 -3.87 -5.43 -3.48
N LYS A 232 -4.40 -4.25 -3.17
CA LYS A 232 -5.46 -3.59 -3.94
C LYS A 232 -5.00 -2.20 -4.35
N ASN A 233 -5.69 -1.62 -5.33
CA ASN A 233 -5.46 -0.23 -5.70
C ASN A 233 -5.89 0.68 -4.53
N PRO A 234 -4.95 1.42 -3.91
CA PRO A 234 -5.24 2.23 -2.74
C PRO A 234 -6.00 3.52 -3.07
N LEU A 235 -6.45 3.76 -4.29
CA LEU A 235 -7.28 4.93 -4.62
C LEU A 235 -8.71 4.56 -4.96
N GLU A 236 -8.97 3.30 -5.30
CA GLU A 236 -10.24 2.80 -5.83
C GLU A 236 -11.44 3.08 -4.92
N ASP A 237 -11.31 2.78 -3.62
CA ASP A 237 -12.37 3.01 -2.62
C ASP A 237 -12.71 4.48 -2.39
N LEU A 238 -11.84 5.39 -2.86
CA LEU A 238 -12.02 6.81 -2.67
C LEU A 238 -12.53 7.50 -3.92
N LEU A 239 -12.63 6.83 -5.08
CA LEU A 239 -13.00 7.45 -6.35
C LEU A 239 -14.51 7.65 -6.47
N ASP A 240 -14.92 8.74 -7.11
CA ASP A 240 -16.33 8.93 -7.48
C ASP A 240 -16.54 8.16 -8.80
N PRO A 241 -17.38 7.11 -8.81
CA PRO A 241 -17.61 6.32 -10.01
C PRO A 241 -18.05 7.16 -11.21
N LEU A 242 -18.80 8.25 -10.97
CA LEU A 242 -19.30 9.15 -12.00
C LEU A 242 -18.19 10.04 -12.59
N GLU A 243 -17.22 10.47 -11.78
CA GLU A 243 -16.07 11.23 -12.28
C GLU A 243 -15.12 10.33 -13.10
N GLU A 244 -14.93 9.05 -12.75
CA GLU A 244 -13.99 8.16 -13.43
C GLU A 244 -14.55 7.49 -14.69
N HIS A 245 -15.77 6.96 -14.62
CA HIS A 245 -16.31 6.13 -15.70
C HIS A 245 -17.27 6.92 -16.61
N GLY A 246 -17.51 8.20 -16.28
CA GLY A 246 -18.61 8.97 -16.85
C GLY A 246 -19.95 8.34 -16.50
N ILE A 247 -21.02 8.85 -17.10
CA ILE A 247 -22.30 8.16 -17.05
C ILE A 247 -22.40 7.32 -18.32
N PRO A 248 -22.62 5.99 -18.23
CA PRO A 248 -22.56 5.06 -19.36
C PRO A 248 -23.77 5.17 -20.31
N PHE A 249 -24.25 6.38 -20.55
CA PHE A 249 -25.17 6.69 -21.63
C PHE A 249 -24.47 7.55 -22.67
N THR A 250 -23.93 6.89 -23.68
CA THR A 250 -23.96 7.48 -25.03
C THR A 250 -25.42 7.62 -25.40
N ILE A 251 -25.97 8.82 -25.28
CA ILE A 251 -27.13 9.20 -26.08
C ILE A 251 -26.56 9.22 -27.49
N ASP A 252 -26.84 8.18 -28.28
CA ASP A 252 -26.61 8.27 -29.71
C ASP A 252 -27.44 9.47 -30.20
N GLU A 253 -26.80 10.61 -30.43
CA GLU A 253 -27.42 11.81 -31.06
C GLU A 253 -27.87 11.52 -32.51
N ILE A 254 -27.63 10.30 -32.98
CA ILE A 254 -28.08 9.76 -34.25
C ILE A 254 -29.36 8.96 -33.95
N ASP A 255 -30.51 9.63 -34.14
CA ASP A 255 -31.80 9.00 -34.50
C ASP A 255 -32.84 8.70 -33.38
N SER A 256 -32.94 9.50 -32.31
CA SER A 256 -33.99 9.28 -31.27
C SER A 256 -35.05 10.38 -31.07
N ASN A 257 -34.92 11.57 -31.68
CA ASN A 257 -35.99 12.58 -31.59
C ASN A 257 -37.16 12.33 -32.57
N ASP A 258 -37.02 11.45 -33.56
CA ASP A 258 -38.08 11.13 -34.51
C ASP A 258 -38.79 9.79 -34.25
N ARG A 259 -38.36 8.99 -33.25
CA ARG A 259 -38.91 7.64 -33.00
C ARG A 259 -39.76 7.49 -31.74
N LEU A 260 -39.94 8.56 -30.96
CA LEU A 260 -40.92 8.59 -29.86
C LEU A 260 -42.10 9.48 -30.26
N GLN A 261 -42.68 9.24 -31.44
CA GLN A 261 -44.02 9.74 -31.73
C GLN A 261 -45.01 8.85 -31.00
N TRP A 262 -45.39 9.25 -29.78
CA TRP A 262 -46.48 8.60 -29.07
C TRP A 262 -47.78 8.84 -29.87
N THR A 263 -48.19 7.85 -30.66
CA THR A 263 -49.47 7.88 -31.38
C THR A 263 -50.42 6.89 -30.74
N SER A 264 -51.68 7.30 -30.54
CA SER A 264 -52.72 6.43 -29.95
C SER A 264 -52.94 5.11 -30.72
N THR A 265 -52.47 5.06 -31.96
CA THR A 265 -52.50 3.91 -32.87
C THR A 265 -51.44 2.86 -32.57
N GLU A 266 -50.31 3.23 -31.94
CA GLU A 266 -49.21 2.32 -31.58
C GLU A 266 -49.20 1.96 -30.08
N ALA A 267 -50.14 2.52 -29.31
CA ALA A 267 -50.31 2.18 -27.92
C ALA A 267 -50.83 0.74 -27.79
N ILE A 268 -50.10 -0.10 -27.06
CA ILE A 268 -50.62 -1.40 -26.60
C ILE A 268 -51.65 -1.10 -25.51
N ILE A 269 -52.91 -1.00 -25.90
CA ILE A 269 -54.03 -0.87 -24.97
C ILE A 269 -54.32 -2.26 -24.43
N GLY A 270 -54.05 -2.46 -23.13
CA GLY A 270 -54.42 -3.69 -22.43
C GLY A 270 -55.92 -3.93 -22.55
N THR A 271 -56.29 -5.12 -23.05
CA THR A 271 -57.68 -5.62 -23.10
C THR A 271 -57.96 -6.55 -21.93
N ASP A 272 -57.21 -6.39 -20.84
CA ASP A 272 -57.38 -7.22 -19.66
C ASP A 272 -58.81 -7.04 -19.13
N PRO A 273 -59.55 -8.14 -18.93
CA PRO A 273 -60.89 -8.07 -18.37
C PRO A 273 -60.80 -7.37 -17.00
N PRO A 274 -61.79 -6.54 -16.63
CA PRO A 274 -61.79 -5.90 -15.33
C PRO A 274 -61.65 -6.96 -14.25
N ASP A 275 -60.71 -6.74 -13.33
CA ASP A 275 -60.45 -7.64 -12.21
C ASP A 275 -61.79 -8.06 -11.58
N PRO A 276 -62.05 -9.37 -11.43
CA PRO A 276 -63.30 -9.81 -10.84
C PRO A 276 -63.40 -9.19 -9.44
N ARG A 277 -64.48 -8.44 -9.22
CA ARG A 277 -64.75 -7.77 -7.94
C ARG A 277 -64.58 -8.78 -6.81
N LEU A 278 -63.86 -8.37 -5.76
CA LEU A 278 -63.61 -9.11 -4.51
C LEU A 278 -64.88 -9.36 -3.67
N ASP A 279 -66.01 -9.65 -4.31
CA ASP A 279 -67.27 -10.00 -3.65
C ASP A 279 -67.44 -11.52 -3.68
N LYS A 280 -66.51 -12.25 -3.03
CA LYS A 280 -66.67 -13.60 -2.47
C LYS A 280 -65.31 -14.17 -2.05
N ILE A 281 -64.74 -13.62 -0.99
CA ILE A 281 -63.98 -14.43 -0.05
C ILE A 281 -64.94 -14.69 1.12
N LYS A 282 -65.53 -15.88 1.14
CA LYS A 282 -66.20 -16.45 2.32
C LYS A 282 -65.34 -17.61 2.79
#